data_AF-A0A923VGB5-F1
#
_entry.id   AF-A0A923VGB5-F1
#
_cell.length_a   1.000
_cell.length_b   1.000
_cell.length_c   1.000
_cell.angle_alpha   90.00
_cell.angle_beta   90.00
_cell.angle_gamma   90.00
#
_symmetry.space_group_name_H-M   'P 1'
#
loop_
_entity.id
_entity.type
_entity.pdbx_description
1 polymer ?
#
loop_
_entity_poly.entity_id
_entity_poly.type
_entity_poly.pdbx_seq_one_letter_code
_entity_poly.pdbx_strand_id
1 'polypeptide(L)' 'MQVLKFGGSSVANAANINKVIAIVKEKSLTDKTIVVVSALGGITDIL' A
#
# COMPACT_ATOMS: atom_id res chain seq x y z
N MET A 1 -3.13 -7.00 16.34
CA MET A 1 -3.49 -5.88 15.46
C MET A 1 -2.22 -5.31 14.86
N GLN A 2 -2.20 -5.01 13.54
CA GLN A 2 -1.02 -4.54 12.83
C GLN A 2 -1.30 -3.36 11.89
N VAL A 3 -0.26 -2.58 11.60
CA VAL A 3 -0.31 -1.45 10.65
C VAL A 3 0.71 -1.69 9.53
N LEU A 4 0.24 -1.65 8.29
CA LEU A 4 1.08 -1.76 7.09
C LEU A 4 1.12 -0.40 6.38
N LYS A 5 2.31 0.14 6.18
CA LYS A 5 2.51 1.41 5.46
C LYS A 5 3.20 1.18 4.13
N PHE A 6 2.61 1.70 3.05
CA PHE A 6 3.19 1.67 1.71
C PHE A 6 3.49 3.10 1.24
N GLY A 7 4.73 3.33 0.79
CA GLY A 7 5.15 4.63 0.25
C GLY A 7 4.69 4.84 -1.21
N GLY A 8 4.88 6.05 -1.74
CA GLY A 8 4.42 6.39 -3.09
C GLY A 8 5.03 5.51 -4.19
N SER A 9 6.29 5.09 -4.05
CA SER A 9 6.93 4.13 -4.97
C SER A 9 6.25 2.75 -4.96
N SER A 10 5.81 2.30 -3.77
CA SER A 10 5.08 1.04 -3.59
C SER A 10 3.68 1.06 -4.21
N VAL A 11 3.13 2.24 -4.48
CA VAL A 11 1.81 2.42 -5.13
C VAL A 11 1.93 3.20 -6.45
N ALA A 12 3.12 3.30 -7.04
CA ALA A 12 3.36 4.17 -8.19
C ALA A 12 2.62 3.77 -9.47
N ASN A 13 2.21 2.52 -9.60
CA ASN A 13 1.51 2.00 -10.78
C ASN A 13 0.64 0.79 -10.41
N ALA A 14 -0.24 0.39 -11.34
CA ALA A 14 -1.17 -0.72 -11.15
C ALA A 14 -0.47 -2.05 -10.79
N ALA A 15 0.68 -2.34 -11.38
CA ALA A 15 1.43 -3.57 -11.09
C ALA A 15 1.90 -3.60 -9.62
N ASN A 16 2.41 -2.48 -9.10
CA ASN A 16 2.82 -2.39 -7.70
C ASN A 16 1.61 -2.40 -6.75
N ILE A 17 0.51 -1.76 -7.12
CA ILE A 17 -0.75 -1.81 -6.35
C ILE A 17 -1.25 -3.25 -6.23
N ASN A 18 -1.21 -4.05 -7.30
CA ASN A 18 -1.61 -5.45 -7.24
C ASN A 18 -0.73 -6.29 -6.29
N LYS A 19 0.58 -6.01 -6.23
CA LYS A 19 1.48 -6.63 -5.24
C LYS A 19 1.10 -6.24 -3.81
N VAL A 20 0.81 -4.96 -3.57
CA VAL A 20 0.34 -4.46 -2.27
C VAL A 20 -0.96 -5.16 -1.85
N ILE A 21 -1.92 -5.29 -2.77
CA ILE A 21 -3.19 -5.99 -2.52
C ILE A 21 -2.94 -7.44 -2.08
N ALA A 22 -2.03 -8.16 -2.76
CA ALA A 22 -1.69 -9.53 -2.39
C ALA A 22 -1.15 -9.62 -0.95
N ILE A 23 -0.22 -8.73 -0.58
CA ILE A 23 0.35 -8.66 0.77
C ILE A 23 -0.74 -8.36 1.81
N VAL A 24 -1.59 -7.35 1.56
CA VAL A 24 -2.65 -6.96 2.48
C VAL A 24 -3.66 -8.08 2.68
N LYS A 25 -4.06 -8.76 1.59
CA LYS A 25 -4.97 -9.91 1.67
C LYS A 25 -4.41 -10.98 2.60
N GLU A 26 -3.16 -11.40 2.39
CA GLU A 26 -2.52 -12.41 3.23
C GLU A 26 -2.49 -11.99 4.70
N LYS A 27 -2.02 -10.76 4.99
CA LYS A 27 -1.87 -10.28 6.38
C LYS A 27 -3.20 -10.05 7.09
N SER A 28 -4.25 -9.68 6.36
CA SER A 28 -5.59 -9.49 6.91
C SER A 28 -6.25 -10.78 7.40
N LEU A 29 -5.80 -11.95 6.92
CA LEU A 29 -6.31 -13.25 7.38
C LEU A 29 -5.79 -13.62 8.78
N THR A 30 -4.60 -13.14 9.14
CA THR A 30 -3.96 -13.50 10.41
C THR A 30 -4.34 -12.53 11.53
N ASP A 31 -4.49 -11.26 11.22
CA ASP A 31 -4.69 -10.22 12.23
C ASP A 31 -5.44 -9.00 11.68
N LYS A 32 -6.11 -8.26 12.57
CA LYS A 32 -6.75 -7.00 12.25
C LYS A 32 -5.70 -6.04 11.68
N THR A 33 -5.86 -5.70 10.40
CA THR A 33 -4.86 -4.98 9.61
C THR A 33 -5.37 -3.61 9.23
N ILE A 34 -4.61 -2.58 9.57
CA ILE A 34 -4.81 -1.20 9.12
C ILE A 34 -3.79 -0.91 8.03
N VAL A 35 -4.23 -0.32 6.92
CA VAL A 35 -3.36 0.00 5.78
C VAL A 35 -3.29 1.51 5.62
N VAL A 36 -2.06 2.04 5.56
CA VAL A 36 -1.77 3.45 5.28
C VAL A 36 -1.00 3.54 3.98
N VAL A 37 -1.45 4.37 3.05
CA VAL A 37 -0.78 4.60 1.77
C VAL A 37 -0.47 6.08 1.60
N SER A 38 0.68 6.37 1.00
CA SER A 38 0.96 7.71 0.46
C SER A 38 0.19 7.94 -0.85
N ALA A 39 0.21 9.17 -1.36
CA ALA A 39 -0.18 9.44 -2.75
C ALA A 39 0.65 8.59 -3.73
N LEU A 40 0.17 8.42 -4.96
CA LEU A 40 0.91 7.68 -5.99
C LEU A 40 2.28 8.37 -6.24
N GLY A 41 3.29 7.58 -6.65
CA GLY A 41 4.65 8.07 -6.85
C GLY A 41 4.71 9.30 -7.75
N GLY A 42 5.40 10.35 -7.28
CA GLY A 42 5.57 11.63 -7.99
C GLY A 42 4.37 12.57 -7.95
N ILE A 43 3.19 12.14 -7.47
CA ILE A 43 1.97 12.99 -7.50
C ILE A 43 2.05 14.15 -6.50
N THR A 44 2.62 13.92 -5.32
CA THR A 44 2.79 14.99 -4.32
C THR A 44 3.76 16.07 -4.80
N ASP A 45 4.78 15.72 -5.58
CA ASP A 45 5.74 16.70 -6.12
C ASP A 45 5.16 17.52 -7.30
N ILE A 46 4.15 16.97 -7.98
CA ILE A 46 3.45 17.62 -9.10
C ILE A 46 2.41 18.64 -8.63
N LEU A 47 1.86 18.46 -7.42
CA LEU A 47 0.80 19.29 -6.85
C LEU A 47 1.36 20.49 -6.07
#